data_AF-A0A853L697-F1
#
_entry.id   AF-A0A853L697-F1
#
_cell.length_a   1.000
_cell.length_b   1.000
_cell.length_c   1.000
_cell.angle_alpha   90.00
_cell.angle_beta   90.00
_cell.angle_gamma   90.00
#
_symmetry.space_group_name_H-M   'P 1'
#
loop_
_entity.id
_entity.type
_entity.pdbx_description
1 polymer ?
#
loop_
_entity_poly.entity_id
_entity_poly.type
_entity_poly.pdbx_seq_one_letter_code
_entity_poly.pdbx_strand_id
1 'polypeptide(L)'
;MPDRATSSDGADMTISILIQFVRRAFLIGAITLLAACSQKAETLKLSVTQFGSATEQAFDHYDAAYSTQFAPFPKSDTAKRSAFVSNITDFTGTITPANIDTLLDPDAVKIDPSVARQWQDTLKGLRSQYQQFVAIFDNIEAGSAFGASALTESGPILEKLRTQLATISDEFARTPPQFLTRRSTLIAELNLIRTKDHNNPEAESLLIEAWWQQWNSLIAAERAMQTDTLRAFVTASALGSRLQGQIDNYAKLDAGSLITAVEDGIKLSSQIGKLSPAELVTQGTGLLETATN
;
A
#
# COMPACT_ATOMS: atom_id res chain seq x y z
N MET A 1 -37.28 -15.59 8.71
CA MET A 1 -36.52 -15.38 9.96
C MET A 1 -35.69 -16.63 10.21
N PRO A 2 -34.42 -16.51 10.63
CA PRO A 2 -33.33 -15.69 10.10
C PRO A 2 -32.23 -16.64 9.52
N ASP A 3 -31.26 -16.23 8.71
CA ASP A 3 -30.05 -15.52 9.16
C ASP A 3 -29.52 -14.56 8.10
N ARG A 4 -29.35 -13.31 8.53
CA ARG A 4 -28.53 -12.29 7.88
C ARG A 4 -27.08 -12.62 8.17
N ALA A 5 -26.32 -13.03 7.15
CA ALA A 5 -24.87 -12.86 7.17
C ALA A 5 -24.59 -11.38 6.84
N THR A 6 -24.41 -10.59 7.89
CA THR A 6 -23.81 -9.26 7.79
C THR A 6 -22.38 -9.40 7.25
N SER A 7 -22.11 -8.72 6.14
CA SER A 7 -20.78 -8.42 5.63
C SER A 7 -19.89 -7.89 6.76
N SER A 8 -18.84 -8.64 7.09
CA SER A 8 -17.89 -8.38 8.19
C SER A 8 -16.51 -7.92 7.70
N ASP A 9 -16.31 -7.76 6.39
CA ASP A 9 -14.95 -7.51 5.86
C ASP A 9 -14.45 -6.07 6.14
N GLY A 10 -15.36 -5.13 6.43
CA GLY A 10 -15.00 -3.75 6.83
C GLY A 10 -14.72 -3.57 8.32
N ALA A 11 -15.20 -4.48 9.16
CA ALA A 11 -15.06 -4.42 10.62
C ALA A 11 -13.73 -5.06 11.08
N ASP A 12 -13.30 -6.14 10.43
CA ASP A 12 -12.06 -6.83 10.82
C ASP A 12 -10.80 -5.99 10.54
N MET A 13 -10.81 -5.19 9.47
CA MET A 13 -9.67 -4.33 9.11
C MET A 13 -9.49 -3.15 10.09
N THR A 14 -10.58 -2.61 10.63
CA THR A 14 -10.57 -1.51 11.61
C THR A 14 -10.24 -1.99 13.03
N ILE A 15 -10.67 -3.21 13.39
CA ILE A 15 -10.34 -3.84 14.67
C ILE A 15 -8.85 -4.20 14.77
N SER A 16 -8.22 -4.63 13.67
CA SER A 16 -6.78 -4.94 13.64
C SER A 16 -5.89 -3.71 13.90
N ILE A 17 -6.27 -2.55 13.33
CA ILE A 17 -5.57 -1.27 13.56
C ILE A 17 -5.74 -0.84 15.03
N LEU A 18 -6.95 -0.92 15.58
CA LEU A 18 -7.23 -0.52 16.97
C LEU A 18 -6.50 -1.42 18.00
N ILE A 19 -6.43 -2.74 17.74
CA ILE A 19 -5.72 -3.70 18.60
C ILE A 19 -4.21 -3.46 18.55
N GLN A 20 -3.63 -3.10 17.39
CA GLN A 20 -2.22 -2.71 17.31
C GLN A 20 -1.92 -1.41 18.08
N PHE A 21 -2.83 -0.43 18.06
CA PHE A 21 -2.69 0.81 18.84
C PHE A 21 -2.80 0.59 20.36
N VAL A 22 -3.72 -0.27 20.82
CA VAL A 22 -3.87 -0.59 22.25
C VAL A 22 -2.68 -1.39 22.79
N ARG A 23 -2.11 -2.30 22.00
CA ARG A 23 -0.87 -3.02 22.36
C ARG A 23 0.33 -2.07 22.50
N ARG A 24 0.41 -1.02 21.68
CA ARG A 24 1.47 -0.01 21.71
C ARG A 24 1.40 0.88 22.97
N ALA A 25 0.20 1.22 23.45
CA ALA A 25 0.04 1.99 24.70
C ALA A 25 0.44 1.17 25.95
N PHE A 26 0.20 -0.14 25.94
CA PHE A 26 0.56 -1.03 27.06
C PHE A 26 2.09 -1.25 27.18
N LEU A 27 2.80 -1.28 26.05
CA LEU A 27 4.27 -1.42 26.01
C LEU A 27 5.00 -0.22 26.61
N ILE A 28 4.49 1.01 26.45
CA ILE A 28 5.10 2.23 27.00
C ILE A 28 5.10 2.21 28.54
N GLY A 29 4.08 1.61 29.18
CA GLY A 29 4.00 1.51 30.64
C GLY A 29 5.04 0.57 31.28
N ALA A 30 5.36 -0.54 30.62
CA ALA A 30 6.28 -1.57 31.14
C ALA A 30 7.76 -1.13 31.13
N ILE A 31 8.11 -0.16 30.30
CA ILE A 31 9.49 0.32 30.10
C ILE A 31 10.02 1.11 31.32
N THR A 32 9.15 1.62 32.19
CA THR A 32 9.52 2.43 33.37
C THR A 32 10.26 1.67 34.48
N LEU A 33 10.28 0.33 34.42
CA LEU A 33 10.92 -0.55 35.40
C LEU A 33 12.34 -1.02 35.01
N LEU A 34 12.84 -0.60 33.85
CA LEU A 34 14.12 -1.03 33.32
C LEU A 34 15.27 -0.08 33.72
N ALA A 35 16.50 -0.58 33.76
CA ALA A 35 17.68 0.29 33.88
C ALA A 35 17.68 1.33 32.74
N ALA A 36 18.17 2.55 32.96
CA ALA A 36 18.05 3.66 32.00
C ALA A 36 18.57 3.32 30.57
N CYS A 37 19.66 2.57 30.45
CA CYS A 37 20.17 2.09 29.15
C CYS A 37 19.27 1.04 28.50
N SER A 38 18.68 0.16 29.30
CA SER A 38 17.70 -0.84 28.86
C SER A 38 16.44 -0.16 28.33
N GLN A 39 15.93 0.82 29.08
CA GLN A 39 14.76 1.60 28.69
C GLN A 39 14.99 2.37 27.37
N LYS A 40 16.18 2.95 27.18
CA LYS A 40 16.55 3.66 25.97
C LYS A 40 16.59 2.74 24.73
N ALA A 41 17.22 1.57 24.84
CA ALA A 41 17.25 0.59 23.76
C ALA A 41 15.84 0.08 23.41
N GLU A 42 15.05 -0.31 24.41
CA GLU A 42 13.66 -0.78 24.19
C GLU A 42 12.77 0.30 23.57
N THR A 43 12.95 1.57 23.95
CA THR A 43 12.18 2.67 23.34
C THR A 43 12.57 2.90 21.89
N LEU A 44 13.84 2.75 21.53
CA LEU A 44 14.28 2.84 20.13
C LEU A 44 13.66 1.72 19.27
N LYS A 45 13.56 0.49 19.80
CA LYS A 45 12.90 -0.63 19.12
C LYS A 45 11.45 -0.31 18.74
N LEU A 46 10.75 0.51 19.54
CA LEU A 46 9.40 0.97 19.18
C LEU A 46 9.40 1.85 17.93
N SER A 47 10.38 2.74 17.78
CA SER A 47 10.51 3.59 16.58
C SER A 47 10.89 2.77 15.34
N VAL A 48 11.78 1.78 15.51
CA VAL A 48 12.11 0.79 14.48
C VAL A 48 10.86 0.00 14.05
N THR A 49 10.05 -0.43 15.02
CA THR A 49 8.79 -1.15 14.76
C THR A 49 7.77 -0.27 14.05
N GLN A 50 7.67 1.03 14.40
CA GLN A 50 6.80 1.99 13.70
C GLN A 50 7.21 2.13 12.23
N PHE A 51 8.51 2.30 11.96
CA PHE A 51 9.05 2.37 10.61
C PHE A 51 8.82 1.07 9.83
N GLY A 52 9.13 -0.09 10.43
CA GLY A 52 8.89 -1.40 9.83
C GLY A 52 7.42 -1.64 9.50
N SER A 53 6.50 -1.28 10.41
CA SER A 53 5.06 -1.41 10.15
C SER A 53 4.58 -0.50 9.00
N ALA A 54 5.08 0.75 8.96
CA ALA A 54 4.70 1.70 7.92
C ALA A 54 5.24 1.30 6.54
N THR A 55 6.43 0.69 6.49
CA THR A 55 7.02 0.20 5.23
C THR A 55 6.28 -1.02 4.69
N GLU A 56 5.88 -1.97 5.54
CA GLU A 56 5.00 -3.07 5.14
C GLU A 56 3.67 -2.54 4.59
N GLN A 57 3.05 -1.57 5.27
CA GLN A 57 1.82 -0.96 4.78
C GLN A 57 2.02 -0.26 3.41
N ALA A 58 3.14 0.44 3.22
CA ALA A 58 3.45 1.04 1.92
C ALA A 58 3.59 -0.01 0.80
N PHE A 59 4.25 -1.13 1.10
CA PHE A 59 4.39 -2.23 0.15
C PHE A 59 3.09 -2.97 -0.12
N ASP A 60 2.19 -3.10 0.86
CA ASP A 60 0.85 -3.64 0.66
C ASP A 60 0.02 -2.76 -0.29
N HIS A 61 0.05 -1.44 -0.11
CA HIS A 61 -0.61 -0.51 -1.02
C HIS A 61 0.02 -0.54 -2.42
N TYR A 62 1.35 -0.66 -2.51
CA TYR A 62 2.05 -0.75 -3.79
C TYR A 62 1.68 -2.02 -4.56
N ASP A 63 1.59 -3.17 -3.87
CA ASP A 63 1.13 -4.43 -4.43
C ASP A 63 -0.33 -4.38 -4.87
N ALA A 64 -1.19 -3.78 -4.05
CA ALA A 64 -2.60 -3.59 -4.38
C ALA A 64 -2.76 -2.70 -5.61
N ALA A 65 -1.98 -1.62 -5.73
CA ALA A 65 -2.01 -0.73 -6.88
C ALA A 65 -1.57 -1.44 -8.16
N TYR A 66 -0.47 -2.21 -8.09
CA TYR A 66 0.01 -3.02 -9.20
C TYR A 66 -1.00 -4.11 -9.60
N SER A 67 -1.54 -4.85 -8.64
CA SER A 67 -2.51 -5.92 -8.92
C SER A 67 -3.81 -5.38 -9.51
N THR A 68 -4.29 -4.23 -9.02
CA THR A 68 -5.55 -3.63 -9.48
C THR A 68 -5.42 -3.02 -10.87
N GLN A 69 -4.21 -2.63 -11.32
CA GLN A 69 -3.96 -2.14 -12.69
C GLN A 69 -4.49 -3.10 -13.76
N PHE A 70 -4.41 -4.40 -13.50
CA PHE A 70 -4.80 -5.44 -14.46
C PHE A 70 -6.13 -6.12 -14.11
N ALA A 71 -6.75 -5.77 -12.98
CA ALA A 71 -8.00 -6.37 -12.55
C ALA A 71 -9.18 -5.81 -13.37
N PRO A 72 -10.12 -6.67 -13.82
CA PRO A 72 -11.35 -6.20 -14.47
C PRO A 72 -12.26 -5.45 -13.48
N PHE A 73 -13.39 -4.94 -13.97
CA PHE A 73 -14.43 -4.42 -13.09
C PHE A 73 -14.96 -5.54 -12.18
N PRO A 74 -15.14 -5.30 -10.87
CA PRO A 74 -15.78 -6.27 -9.98
C PRO A 74 -17.19 -6.61 -10.48
N LYS A 75 -17.44 -7.89 -10.74
CA LYS A 75 -18.76 -8.42 -11.13
C LYS A 75 -19.38 -9.16 -9.95
N SER A 76 -20.69 -8.99 -9.73
CA SER A 76 -21.43 -9.85 -8.81
C SER A 76 -21.47 -11.30 -9.32
N ASP A 77 -21.69 -12.27 -8.45
CA ASP A 77 -21.74 -13.69 -8.88
C ASP A 77 -22.85 -13.94 -9.89
N THR A 78 -23.98 -13.25 -9.75
CA THR A 78 -25.06 -13.26 -10.75
C THR A 78 -24.59 -12.71 -12.09
N ALA A 79 -23.85 -11.59 -12.10
CA ALA A 79 -23.33 -11.00 -13.33
C ALA A 79 -22.27 -11.89 -14.00
N LYS A 80 -21.37 -12.50 -13.21
CA LYS A 80 -20.39 -13.49 -13.71
C LYS A 80 -21.09 -14.68 -14.35
N ARG A 81 -22.10 -15.24 -13.68
CA ARG A 81 -22.88 -16.36 -14.20
C ARG A 81 -23.61 -16.01 -15.49
N SER A 82 -24.28 -14.86 -15.53
CA SER A 82 -25.00 -14.41 -16.74
C SER A 82 -24.04 -14.19 -17.91
N ALA A 83 -22.87 -13.57 -17.67
CA ALA A 83 -21.84 -13.40 -18.70
C ALA A 83 -21.35 -14.75 -19.23
N PHE A 84 -21.03 -15.70 -18.34
CA PHE A 84 -20.61 -17.04 -18.74
C PHE A 84 -21.67 -17.76 -19.58
N VAL A 85 -22.94 -17.71 -19.16
CA VAL A 85 -24.05 -18.33 -19.92
C VAL A 85 -24.19 -17.70 -21.30
N SER A 86 -24.10 -16.37 -21.42
CA SER A 86 -24.11 -15.69 -22.72
C SER A 86 -22.93 -16.12 -23.58
N ASN A 87 -21.71 -16.08 -23.02
CA ASN A 87 -20.49 -16.44 -23.73
C ASN A 87 -20.53 -17.88 -24.26
N ILE A 88 -21.03 -18.84 -23.48
CA ILE A 88 -21.19 -20.24 -23.92
C ILE A 88 -22.26 -20.37 -25.01
N THR A 89 -23.33 -19.58 -24.93
CA THR A 89 -24.39 -19.59 -25.95
C THR A 89 -23.88 -19.07 -27.29
N ASP A 90 -23.02 -18.06 -27.27
CA ASP A 90 -22.45 -17.43 -28.46
C ASP A 90 -21.18 -18.15 -28.97
N PHE A 91 -20.55 -18.99 -28.15
CA PHE A 91 -19.32 -19.70 -28.50
C PHE A 91 -19.60 -20.89 -29.43
N THR A 92 -19.09 -20.81 -30.65
CA THR A 92 -19.28 -21.82 -31.70
C THR A 92 -18.17 -22.87 -31.76
N GLY A 93 -17.12 -22.73 -30.95
CA GLY A 93 -15.96 -23.63 -30.93
C GLY A 93 -16.09 -24.81 -29.95
N THR A 94 -15.07 -25.67 -29.90
CA THR A 94 -14.97 -26.72 -28.88
C THR A 94 -14.47 -26.14 -27.57
N ILE A 95 -15.17 -26.45 -26.47
CA ILE A 95 -14.74 -26.07 -25.12
C ILE A 95 -13.50 -26.90 -24.76
N THR A 96 -12.45 -26.24 -24.29
CA THR A 96 -11.18 -26.85 -23.90
C THR A 96 -10.71 -26.28 -22.57
N PRO A 97 -9.81 -26.97 -21.85
CA PRO A 97 -9.17 -26.40 -20.67
C PRO A 97 -8.45 -25.07 -20.94
N ALA A 98 -8.01 -24.82 -22.18
CA ALA A 98 -7.29 -23.60 -22.53
C ALA A 98 -8.20 -22.37 -22.74
N ASN A 99 -9.49 -22.57 -23.01
CA ASN A 99 -10.43 -21.47 -23.31
C ASN A 99 -11.48 -21.25 -22.23
N ILE A 100 -11.68 -22.20 -21.30
CA ILE A 100 -12.73 -22.10 -20.28
C ILE A 100 -12.60 -20.85 -19.40
N ASP A 101 -11.38 -20.46 -19.02
CA ASP A 101 -11.14 -19.27 -18.21
C ASP A 101 -11.49 -17.98 -18.97
N THR A 102 -11.23 -17.96 -20.28
CA THR A 102 -11.59 -16.83 -21.14
C THR A 102 -13.11 -16.77 -21.38
N LEU A 103 -13.79 -17.90 -21.41
CA LEU A 103 -15.26 -17.94 -21.50
C LEU A 103 -15.92 -17.52 -20.17
N LEU A 104 -15.28 -17.81 -19.04
CA LEU A 104 -15.71 -17.38 -17.71
C LEU A 104 -15.54 -15.88 -17.51
N ASP A 105 -14.40 -15.31 -17.94
CA ASP A 105 -14.16 -13.87 -17.88
C ASP A 105 -13.29 -13.39 -19.07
N PRO A 106 -13.91 -12.95 -20.17
CA PRO A 106 -13.17 -12.50 -21.35
C PRO A 106 -12.42 -11.19 -21.12
N ASP A 107 -12.82 -10.41 -20.12
CA ASP A 107 -12.18 -9.15 -19.74
C ASP A 107 -10.96 -9.36 -18.84
N ALA A 108 -10.70 -10.60 -18.38
CA ALA A 108 -9.55 -10.90 -17.56
C ALA A 108 -8.27 -10.79 -18.39
N VAL A 109 -7.45 -9.78 -18.10
CA VAL A 109 -6.13 -9.64 -18.70
C VAL A 109 -5.24 -10.79 -18.25
N LYS A 110 -4.73 -11.56 -19.22
CA LYS A 110 -3.70 -12.57 -18.97
C LYS A 110 -2.34 -11.86 -18.89
N ILE A 111 -1.95 -11.45 -17.69
CA ILE A 111 -0.57 -11.04 -17.44
C ILE A 111 0.32 -12.27 -17.65
N ASP A 112 1.45 -12.10 -18.33
CA ASP A 112 2.46 -13.15 -18.39
C ASP A 112 2.83 -13.58 -16.96
N PRO A 113 2.66 -14.87 -16.60
CA PRO A 113 2.98 -15.34 -15.26
C PRO A 113 4.42 -15.05 -14.81
N SER A 114 5.36 -14.89 -15.75
CA SER A 114 6.74 -14.51 -15.45
C SER A 114 6.85 -13.07 -14.96
N VAL A 115 6.07 -12.13 -15.52
CA VAL A 115 6.03 -10.73 -15.10
C VAL A 115 5.39 -10.59 -13.73
N ALA A 116 4.28 -11.29 -13.49
CA ALA A 116 3.63 -11.33 -12.17
C ALA A 116 4.57 -11.91 -11.10
N ARG A 117 5.32 -12.97 -11.44
CA ARG A 117 6.31 -13.57 -10.52
C ARG A 117 7.48 -12.63 -10.25
N GLN A 118 8.02 -11.96 -11.27
CA GLN A 118 9.11 -11.01 -11.11
C GLN A 118 8.73 -9.85 -10.18
N TRP A 119 7.50 -9.35 -10.30
CA TRP A 119 6.96 -8.36 -9.38
C TRP A 119 6.91 -8.87 -7.93
N GLN A 120 6.32 -10.05 -7.71
CA GLN A 120 6.22 -10.65 -6.38
C GLN A 120 7.60 -10.92 -5.76
N ASP A 121 8.56 -11.40 -6.54
CA ASP A 121 9.94 -11.64 -6.10
C ASP A 121 10.63 -10.32 -5.72
N THR A 122 10.43 -9.26 -6.51
CA THR A 122 10.93 -7.91 -6.22
C THR A 122 10.37 -7.40 -4.90
N LEU A 123 9.05 -7.45 -4.73
CA LEU A 123 8.38 -6.98 -3.51
C LEU A 123 8.76 -7.79 -2.28
N LYS A 124 8.91 -9.11 -2.43
CA LYS A 124 9.43 -10.00 -1.37
C LYS A 124 10.87 -9.64 -1.00
N GLY A 125 11.71 -9.35 -1.99
CA GLY A 125 13.08 -8.88 -1.78
C GLY A 125 13.14 -7.54 -1.05
N LEU A 126 12.22 -6.61 -1.36
CA LEU A 126 12.07 -5.36 -0.61
C LEU A 126 11.65 -5.67 0.83
N ARG A 127 10.51 -6.32 1.07
CA ARG A 127 10.04 -6.67 2.44
C ARG A 127 11.13 -7.34 3.28
N SER A 128 11.85 -8.29 2.69
CA SER A 128 12.94 -8.98 3.39
C SER A 128 14.06 -8.03 3.84
N GLN A 129 14.45 -7.04 3.04
CA GLN A 129 15.47 -6.06 3.42
C GLN A 129 15.03 -5.21 4.64
N TYR A 130 13.77 -4.77 4.69
CA TYR A 130 13.27 -3.97 5.82
C TYR A 130 13.07 -4.82 7.07
N GLN A 131 12.59 -6.06 6.92
CA GLN A 131 12.48 -7.01 8.03
C GLN A 131 13.85 -7.38 8.60
N GLN A 132 14.87 -7.58 7.75
CA GLN A 132 16.25 -7.79 8.19
C GLN A 132 16.77 -6.59 8.98
N PHE A 133 16.49 -5.36 8.54
CA PHE A 133 16.84 -4.16 9.29
C PHE A 133 16.16 -4.12 10.66
N VAL A 134 14.85 -4.40 10.74
CA VAL A 134 14.13 -4.47 12.03
C VAL A 134 14.76 -5.54 12.95
N ALA A 135 15.11 -6.71 12.40
CA ALA A 135 15.69 -7.82 13.15
C ALA A 135 17.09 -7.53 13.73
N ILE A 136 17.82 -6.53 13.21
CA ILE A 136 19.08 -6.06 13.85
C ILE A 136 18.78 -5.62 15.29
N PHE A 137 17.61 -4.99 15.51
CA PHE A 137 17.23 -4.42 16.79
C PHE A 137 16.61 -5.44 17.76
N ASP A 138 16.12 -6.58 17.28
CA ASP A 138 15.60 -7.65 18.14
C ASP A 138 16.69 -8.21 19.06
N ASN A 139 17.94 -8.24 18.59
CA ASN A 139 19.10 -8.76 19.30
C ASN A 139 19.87 -7.70 20.12
N ILE A 140 19.40 -6.45 20.14
CA ILE A 140 20.00 -5.42 21.00
C ILE A 140 19.56 -5.69 22.44
N GLU A 141 20.40 -6.40 23.18
CA GLU A 141 20.27 -6.52 24.63
C GLU A 141 20.65 -5.20 25.30
N ALA A 142 19.77 -4.79 26.21
CA ALA A 142 19.93 -3.68 27.13
C ALA A 142 21.32 -3.61 27.80
N GLY A 143 22.13 -2.64 27.40
CA GLY A 143 23.38 -2.30 28.11
C GLY A 143 24.62 -3.12 27.72
N SER A 144 24.56 -3.94 26.67
CA SER A 144 25.76 -4.59 26.13
C SER A 144 26.57 -3.61 25.26
N ALA A 145 27.90 -3.74 25.24
CA ALA A 145 28.78 -3.02 24.31
C ALA A 145 28.40 -3.29 22.83
N PHE A 146 27.71 -4.40 22.57
CA PHE A 146 27.17 -4.81 21.27
C PHE A 146 25.97 -3.95 20.81
N GLY A 147 25.23 -3.32 21.73
CA GLY A 147 24.09 -2.46 21.37
C GLY A 147 24.50 -1.15 20.69
N ALA A 148 25.67 -0.60 21.03
CA ALA A 148 26.19 0.63 20.40
C ALA A 148 26.79 0.37 19.01
N SER A 149 27.47 -0.77 18.83
CA SER A 149 28.02 -1.17 17.53
C SER A 149 26.92 -1.55 16.54
N ALA A 150 25.93 -2.36 16.97
CA ALA A 150 24.77 -2.71 16.15
C ALA A 150 24.00 -1.45 15.68
N LEU A 151 23.91 -0.45 16.55
CA LEU A 151 23.29 0.82 16.21
C LEU A 151 24.09 1.63 15.18
N THR A 152 25.41 1.70 15.34
CA THR A 152 26.30 2.38 14.39
C THR A 152 26.28 1.70 13.01
N GLU A 153 26.25 0.36 12.98
CA GLU A 153 26.14 -0.43 11.76
C GLU A 153 24.76 -0.31 11.09
N SER A 154 23.70 -0.08 11.87
CA SER A 154 22.34 0.08 11.35
C SER A 154 22.10 1.40 10.62
N GLY A 155 22.87 2.46 10.93
CA GLY A 155 22.70 3.79 10.35
C GLY A 155 22.81 3.81 8.82
N PRO A 156 23.93 3.33 8.23
CA PRO A 156 24.09 3.25 6.78
C PRO A 156 23.06 2.33 6.09
N ILE A 157 22.59 1.28 6.80
CA ILE A 157 21.53 0.40 6.28
C ILE A 157 20.22 1.17 6.19
N LEU A 158 19.84 1.90 7.24
CA LEU A 158 18.62 2.71 7.24
C LEU A 158 18.66 3.80 6.17
N GLU A 159 19.79 4.49 6.02
CA GLU A 159 19.99 5.48 4.98
C GLU A 159 19.67 4.90 3.59
N LYS A 160 20.29 3.76 3.25
CA LYS A 160 20.02 3.04 1.99
C LYS A 160 18.53 2.71 1.82
N LEU A 161 17.88 2.18 2.87
CA LEU A 161 16.45 1.85 2.83
C LEU A 161 15.58 3.10 2.61
N ARG A 162 15.92 4.22 3.26
CA ARG A 162 15.22 5.49 3.05
C ARG A 162 15.37 6.00 1.63
N THR A 163 16.57 5.94 1.05
CA THR A 163 16.78 6.33 -0.36
C THR A 163 15.96 5.45 -1.30
N GLN A 164 15.86 4.15 -1.02
CA GLN A 164 15.00 3.23 -1.79
C GLN A 164 13.51 3.62 -1.69
N LEU A 165 12.98 3.85 -0.48
CA LEU A 165 11.58 4.31 -0.31
C LEU A 165 11.31 5.60 -1.07
N ALA A 166 12.22 6.56 -0.95
CA ALA A 166 12.05 7.86 -1.58
C ALA A 166 12.06 7.75 -3.11
N THR A 167 12.95 6.91 -3.66
CA THR A 167 13.01 6.63 -5.11
C THR A 167 11.71 5.99 -5.60
N ILE A 168 11.22 4.95 -4.91
CA ILE A 168 9.96 4.27 -5.26
C ILE A 168 8.78 5.24 -5.17
N SER A 169 8.73 6.05 -4.11
CA SER A 169 7.66 7.03 -3.89
C SER A 169 7.63 8.10 -4.99
N ASP A 170 8.79 8.59 -5.41
CA ASP A 170 8.91 9.59 -6.46
C ASP A 170 8.57 9.03 -7.84
N GLU A 171 9.02 7.81 -8.16
CA GLU A 171 8.62 7.11 -9.38
C GLU A 171 7.11 6.88 -9.42
N PHE A 172 6.52 6.44 -8.30
CA PHE A 172 5.07 6.28 -8.18
C PHE A 172 4.33 7.61 -8.36
N ALA A 173 4.84 8.71 -7.80
CA ALA A 173 4.22 10.04 -7.93
C ALA A 173 4.23 10.55 -9.38
N ARG A 174 5.32 10.31 -10.12
CA ARG A 174 5.48 10.75 -11.52
C ARG A 174 4.71 9.88 -12.49
N THR A 175 4.69 8.58 -12.25
CA THR A 175 4.09 7.58 -13.14
C THR A 175 3.17 6.65 -12.34
N PRO A 176 2.06 7.16 -11.79
CA PRO A 176 1.17 6.33 -11.01
C PRO A 176 0.48 5.28 -11.89
N PRO A 177 0.27 4.05 -11.37
CA PRO A 177 -0.51 3.04 -12.07
C PRO A 177 -1.92 3.53 -12.41
N GLN A 178 -2.44 3.02 -13.52
CA GLN A 178 -3.80 3.25 -14.02
C GLN A 178 -4.51 1.90 -14.12
N PHE A 179 -5.84 1.86 -14.05
CA PHE A 179 -6.62 0.63 -14.19
C PHE A 179 -6.76 0.24 -15.67
N LEU A 180 -5.65 -0.20 -16.26
CA LEU A 180 -5.52 -0.47 -17.69
C LEU A 180 -6.64 -1.36 -18.23
N THR A 181 -6.93 -2.49 -17.58
CA THR A 181 -8.00 -3.40 -17.99
C THR A 181 -9.36 -2.70 -18.04
N ARG A 182 -9.70 -1.97 -16.96
CA ARG A 182 -10.99 -1.27 -16.85
C ARG A 182 -11.10 -0.13 -17.88
N ARG A 183 -10.02 0.60 -18.13
CA ARG A 183 -9.98 1.64 -19.17
C ARG A 183 -10.20 1.03 -20.55
N SER A 184 -9.55 -0.10 -20.86
CA SER A 184 -9.75 -0.82 -22.12
C SER A 184 -11.20 -1.30 -22.27
N THR A 185 -11.82 -1.84 -21.22
CA THR A 185 -13.25 -2.21 -21.21
C THR A 185 -14.14 -1.01 -21.55
N LEU A 186 -13.98 0.13 -20.86
CA LEU A 186 -14.76 1.33 -21.13
C LEU A 186 -14.53 1.86 -22.55
N ILE A 187 -13.30 1.82 -23.07
CA ILE A 187 -13.01 2.25 -24.45
C ILE A 187 -13.72 1.34 -25.46
N ALA A 188 -13.71 0.03 -25.23
CA ALA A 188 -14.42 -0.93 -26.08
C ALA A 188 -15.95 -0.70 -26.03
N GLU A 189 -16.52 -0.46 -24.86
CA GLU A 189 -17.93 -0.12 -24.69
C GLU A 189 -18.31 1.15 -25.45
N LEU A 190 -17.51 2.22 -25.36
CA LEU A 190 -17.76 3.46 -26.08
C LEU A 190 -17.72 3.24 -27.60
N ASN A 191 -16.76 2.45 -28.10
CA ASN A 191 -16.69 2.11 -29.52
C ASN A 191 -17.92 1.30 -29.96
N LEU A 192 -18.43 0.40 -29.12
CA LEU A 192 -19.65 -0.35 -29.40
C LEU A 192 -20.89 0.57 -29.42
N ILE A 193 -21.00 1.50 -28.48
CA ILE A 193 -22.05 2.53 -28.51
C ILE A 193 -21.96 3.30 -29.83
N ARG A 194 -20.78 3.77 -30.24
CA ARG A 194 -20.65 4.60 -31.46
C ARG A 194 -20.88 3.87 -32.78
N THR A 195 -20.72 2.54 -32.82
CA THR A 195 -20.78 1.76 -34.06
C THR A 195 -22.09 1.00 -34.23
N LYS A 196 -22.87 0.86 -33.16
CA LYS A 196 -24.18 0.19 -33.22
C LYS A 196 -25.22 1.14 -33.80
N ASP A 197 -26.04 0.62 -34.70
CA ASP A 197 -27.17 1.40 -35.23
C ASP A 197 -28.22 1.57 -34.12
N HIS A 198 -28.38 2.81 -33.66
CA HIS A 198 -29.36 3.14 -32.64
C HIS A 198 -30.61 3.66 -33.31
N ASN A 199 -31.69 2.88 -33.23
CA ASN A 199 -33.01 3.28 -33.74
C ASN A 199 -33.60 4.54 -33.03
N ASN A 200 -32.95 5.02 -31.96
CA ASN A 200 -33.33 6.22 -31.22
C ASN A 200 -32.09 7.02 -30.77
N PRO A 201 -31.87 8.24 -31.28
CA PRO A 201 -30.77 9.12 -30.86
C PRO A 201 -30.76 9.47 -29.37
N GLU A 202 -31.93 9.53 -28.72
CA GLU A 202 -32.03 9.80 -27.29
C GLU A 202 -31.47 8.64 -26.45
N ALA A 203 -31.62 7.40 -26.94
CA ALA A 203 -31.07 6.22 -26.28
C ALA A 203 -29.53 6.21 -26.38
N GLU A 204 -28.96 6.64 -27.51
CA GLU A 204 -27.51 6.79 -27.66
C GLU A 204 -26.96 7.84 -26.68
N SER A 205 -27.61 9.01 -26.57
CA SER A 205 -27.19 10.07 -25.63
C SER A 205 -27.15 9.57 -24.19
N LEU A 206 -28.18 8.83 -23.76
CA LEU A 206 -28.23 8.25 -22.41
C LEU A 206 -27.12 7.22 -22.16
N LEU A 207 -26.76 6.43 -23.16
CA LEU A 207 -25.65 5.47 -23.07
C LEU A 207 -24.30 6.19 -22.95
N ILE A 208 -24.10 7.27 -23.70
CA ILE A 208 -22.89 8.10 -23.62
C ILE A 208 -22.78 8.79 -22.25
N GLU A 209 -23.89 9.32 -21.73
CA GLU A 209 -23.93 9.91 -20.39
C GLU A 209 -23.60 8.89 -19.29
N ALA A 210 -24.18 7.69 -19.37
CA ALA A 210 -23.89 6.61 -18.44
C ALA A 210 -22.41 6.20 -18.51
N TRP A 211 -21.85 6.07 -19.71
CA TRP A 211 -20.43 5.81 -19.92
C TRP A 211 -19.55 6.91 -19.30
N TRP A 212 -19.90 8.17 -19.48
CA TRP A 212 -19.17 9.31 -18.92
C TRP A 212 -19.13 9.27 -17.39
N GLN A 213 -20.23 8.88 -16.74
CA GLN A 213 -20.27 8.70 -15.28
C GLN A 213 -19.34 7.57 -14.82
N GLN A 214 -19.31 6.44 -15.55
CA GLN A 214 -18.40 5.33 -15.24
C GLN A 214 -16.94 5.72 -15.43
N TRP A 215 -16.61 6.45 -16.50
CA TRP A 215 -15.27 6.96 -16.73
C TRP A 215 -14.81 7.89 -15.59
N ASN A 216 -15.63 8.86 -15.19
CA ASN A 216 -15.27 9.74 -14.07
C ASN A 216 -15.11 8.99 -12.75
N SER A 217 -15.96 7.99 -12.51
CA SER A 217 -15.85 7.12 -11.32
C SER A 217 -14.53 6.33 -11.34
N LEU A 218 -14.11 5.83 -12.51
CA LEU A 218 -12.84 5.14 -12.69
C LEU A 218 -11.65 6.08 -12.39
N ILE A 219 -11.65 7.28 -12.94
CA ILE A 219 -10.60 8.30 -12.68
C ILE A 219 -10.56 8.68 -11.19
N ALA A 220 -11.72 8.81 -10.54
CA ALA A 220 -11.78 9.08 -9.11
C ALA A 220 -11.19 7.93 -8.27
N ALA A 221 -11.47 6.68 -8.64
CA ALA A 221 -10.91 5.51 -7.98
C ALA A 221 -9.39 5.39 -8.20
N GLU A 222 -8.89 5.70 -9.40
CA GLU A 222 -7.43 5.78 -9.65
C GLU A 222 -6.77 6.83 -8.75
N ARG A 223 -7.34 8.04 -8.66
CA ARG A 223 -6.83 9.10 -7.79
C ARG A 223 -6.84 8.70 -6.31
N ALA A 224 -7.87 8.01 -5.86
CA ALA A 224 -7.96 7.51 -4.48
C ALA A 224 -6.84 6.51 -4.20
N MET A 225 -6.68 5.49 -5.04
CA MET A 225 -5.59 4.50 -4.94
C MET A 225 -4.22 5.19 -4.92
N GLN A 226 -4.00 6.14 -5.81
CA GLN A 226 -2.73 6.90 -5.89
C GLN A 226 -2.47 7.67 -4.60
N THR A 227 -3.48 8.36 -4.09
CA THR A 227 -3.40 9.16 -2.86
C THR A 227 -3.07 8.26 -1.66
N ASP A 228 -3.77 7.13 -1.52
CA ASP A 228 -3.58 6.22 -0.39
C ASP A 228 -2.20 5.56 -0.43
N THR A 229 -1.73 5.16 -1.62
CA THR A 229 -0.41 4.58 -1.81
C THR A 229 0.70 5.60 -1.50
N LEU A 230 0.60 6.81 -2.05
CA LEU A 230 1.56 7.89 -1.76
C LEU A 230 1.59 8.24 -0.28
N ARG A 231 0.43 8.30 0.38
CA ARG A 231 0.34 8.56 1.82
C ARG A 231 1.10 7.52 2.64
N ALA A 232 0.98 6.24 2.28
CA ALA A 232 1.71 5.17 2.96
C ALA A 232 3.23 5.33 2.77
N PHE A 233 3.70 5.59 1.56
CA PHE A 233 5.12 5.83 1.27
C PHE A 233 5.68 7.07 1.98
N VAL A 234 4.95 8.19 1.99
CA VAL A 234 5.34 9.42 2.69
C VAL A 234 5.41 9.19 4.19
N THR A 235 4.45 8.44 4.76
CA THR A 235 4.46 8.07 6.18
C THR A 235 5.69 7.23 6.52
N ALA A 236 5.97 6.18 5.75
CA ALA A 236 7.14 5.33 5.94
C ALA A 236 8.46 6.12 5.83
N SER A 237 8.57 6.98 4.82
CA SER A 237 9.75 7.80 4.58
C SER A 237 9.99 8.81 5.71
N ALA A 238 8.93 9.46 6.21
CA ALA A 238 9.03 10.43 7.29
C ALA A 238 9.39 9.76 8.63
N LEU A 239 8.82 8.58 8.92
CA LEU A 239 9.21 7.78 10.09
C LEU A 239 10.65 7.29 9.99
N GLY A 240 11.10 6.85 8.81
CA GLY A 240 12.49 6.49 8.56
C GLY A 240 13.44 7.65 8.81
N SER A 241 13.08 8.87 8.37
CA SER A 241 13.90 10.06 8.63
C SER A 241 14.02 10.39 10.11
N ARG A 242 12.94 10.22 10.89
CA ARG A 242 13.00 10.41 12.35
C ARG A 242 13.86 9.34 13.00
N LEU A 243 13.71 8.09 12.59
CA LEU A 243 14.51 6.97 13.09
C LEU A 243 16.00 7.19 12.83
N GLN A 244 16.38 7.70 11.65
CA GLN A 244 17.77 8.07 11.37
C GLN A 244 18.27 9.10 12.37
N GLY A 245 17.52 10.18 12.59
CA GLY A 245 17.88 11.20 13.57
C GLY A 245 18.04 10.63 15.00
N GLN A 246 17.24 9.63 15.36
CA GLN A 246 17.37 8.92 16.64
C GLN A 246 18.64 8.06 16.70
N ILE A 247 18.97 7.34 15.63
CA ILE A 247 20.18 6.52 15.52
C ILE A 247 21.42 7.42 15.59
N ASP A 248 21.48 8.48 14.79
CA ASP A 248 22.61 9.40 14.69
C ASP A 248 22.89 10.13 16.01
N ASN A 249 21.84 10.45 16.77
CA ASN A 249 21.94 11.17 18.04
C ASN A 249 21.82 10.26 19.26
N TYR A 250 21.79 8.94 19.08
CA TYR A 250 21.42 8.02 20.15
C TYR A 250 22.23 8.26 21.40
N ALA A 251 23.56 8.38 21.33
CA ALA A 251 24.40 8.62 22.50
C ALA A 251 23.96 9.83 23.36
N LYS A 252 23.38 10.87 22.75
CA LYS A 252 22.94 12.11 23.40
C LYS A 252 21.49 12.06 23.90
N LEU A 253 20.67 11.16 23.35
CA LEU A 253 19.27 11.06 23.72
C LEU A 253 19.11 10.37 25.07
N ASP A 254 18.24 10.90 25.92
CA ASP A 254 17.75 10.18 27.10
C ASP A 254 16.50 9.37 26.76
N ALA A 255 16.04 8.57 27.73
CA ALA A 255 14.84 7.76 27.59
C ALA A 255 13.59 8.61 27.30
N GLY A 256 13.45 9.77 27.95
CA GLY A 256 12.30 10.66 27.77
C GLY A 256 12.24 11.20 26.33
N SER A 257 13.37 11.61 25.79
CA SER A 257 13.51 12.10 24.41
C SER A 257 13.10 11.05 23.39
N LEU A 258 13.44 9.77 23.62
CA LEU A 258 13.01 8.68 22.75
C LEU A 258 11.51 8.40 22.88
N ILE A 259 10.94 8.46 24.08
CA ILE A 259 9.49 8.28 24.29
C ILE A 259 8.73 9.39 23.55
N THR A 260 9.13 10.65 23.71
CA THR A 260 8.55 11.77 22.96
C THR A 260 8.68 11.56 21.45
N ALA A 261 9.82 11.06 20.98
CA ALA A 261 10.01 10.81 19.56
C ALA A 261 9.09 9.70 19.01
N VAL A 262 8.80 8.66 19.80
CA VAL A 262 7.81 7.61 19.47
C VAL A 262 6.40 8.19 19.39
N GLU A 263 6.01 9.04 20.35
CA GLU A 263 4.71 9.72 20.36
C GLU A 263 4.54 10.66 19.17
N ASP A 264 5.58 11.42 18.85
CA ASP A 264 5.60 12.30 17.70
C ASP A 264 5.55 11.54 16.39
N GLY A 265 6.10 10.33 16.30
CA GLY A 265 5.93 9.44 15.15
C GLY A 265 4.46 9.07 14.92
N ILE A 266 3.71 8.82 15.99
CA ILE A 266 2.25 8.56 15.93
C ILE A 266 1.51 9.82 15.46
N LYS A 267 1.82 10.98 16.04
CA LYS A 267 1.20 12.27 15.65
C LYS A 267 1.49 12.60 14.20
N LEU A 268 2.73 12.41 13.76
CA LEU A 268 3.16 12.64 12.38
C LEU A 268 2.40 11.76 11.40
N SER A 269 2.26 10.47 11.69
CA SER A 269 1.47 9.54 10.87
C SER A 269 0.02 10.01 10.76
N SER A 270 -0.57 10.50 11.85
CA SER A 270 -1.92 11.09 11.85
C SER A 270 -2.01 12.40 11.06
N GLN A 271 -0.98 13.24 11.09
CA GLN A 271 -0.91 14.48 10.31
C GLN A 271 -0.80 14.20 8.82
N ILE A 272 0.09 13.29 8.41
CA ILE A 272 0.23 12.83 7.02
C ILE A 272 -1.10 12.21 6.53
N GLY A 273 -1.80 11.52 7.43
CA GLY A 273 -3.16 11.02 7.23
C GLY A 273 -4.18 12.04 6.70
N LYS A 274 -3.96 13.33 6.97
CA LYS A 274 -4.89 14.43 6.63
C LYS A 274 -4.46 15.25 5.41
N LEU A 275 -3.29 14.95 4.84
CA LEU A 275 -2.76 15.71 3.72
C LEU A 275 -3.54 15.44 2.43
N SER A 276 -3.70 16.50 1.65
CA SER A 276 -4.21 16.46 0.29
C SER A 276 -3.20 15.79 -0.65
N PRO A 277 -3.62 15.34 -1.85
CA PRO A 277 -2.70 14.72 -2.82
C PRO A 277 -1.52 15.62 -3.21
N ALA A 278 -1.74 16.93 -3.36
CA ALA A 278 -0.67 17.88 -3.70
C ALA A 278 0.35 18.04 -2.55
N GLU A 279 -0.13 18.06 -1.31
CA GLU A 279 0.73 18.11 -0.13
C GLU A 279 1.54 16.83 0.04
N LEU A 280 0.95 15.66 -0.26
CA LEU A 280 1.66 14.37 -0.25
C LEU A 280 2.80 14.35 -1.26
N VAL A 281 2.57 14.81 -2.50
CA VAL A 281 3.64 14.92 -3.51
C VAL A 281 4.74 15.86 -3.03
N THR A 282 4.36 17.05 -2.52
CA THR A 282 5.33 18.04 -2.03
C THR A 282 6.17 17.48 -0.88
N GLN A 283 5.55 16.79 0.08
CA GLN A 283 6.25 16.18 1.20
C GLN A 283 7.13 15.01 0.76
N GLY A 284 6.67 14.19 -0.19
CA GLY A 284 7.46 13.11 -0.78
C GLY A 284 8.72 13.63 -1.45
N THR A 285 8.63 14.69 -2.27
CA THR A 285 9.79 15.32 -2.92
C THR A 285 10.78 15.87 -1.90
N GLY A 286 10.30 16.58 -0.86
CA GLY A 286 11.19 17.08 0.19
C GLY A 286 11.90 15.97 0.95
N LEU A 287 11.23 14.83 1.18
CA LEU A 287 11.86 13.67 1.80
C LEU A 287 12.93 13.03 0.91
N LEU A 288 12.72 12.98 -0.40
CA LEU A 288 13.73 12.51 -1.36
C LEU A 288 14.99 13.37 -1.31
N GLU A 289 14.84 14.69 -1.35
CA GLU A 289 15.96 15.63 -1.25
C GLU A 289 16.79 15.39 0.03
N THR A 290 16.13 15.09 1.15
CA THR A 290 16.83 14.78 2.41
C THR A 290 17.41 13.36 2.49
N ALA A 291 17.03 12.46 1.59
CA ALA A 291 17.51 11.07 1.56
C ALA A 291 18.63 10.83 0.53
N THR A 292 18.92 11.82 -0.31
CA THR A 292 19.97 11.78 -1.35
C THR A 292 21.13 12.76 -1.09
N ASN A 293 21.06 13.54 -0.01
CA ASN A 293 22.09 14.48 0.44
C ASN A 293 22.78 13.94 1.70
#